data_AF-A0AAD4YQ45-F1
#
_entry.id   AF-A0AAD4YQ45-F1
#
_cell.length_a   1.000
_cell.length_b   1.000
_cell.length_c   1.000
_cell.angle_alpha   90.00
_cell.angle_beta   90.00
_cell.angle_gamma   90.00
#
_symmetry.space_group_name_H-M   'P 1'
#
loop_
_entity.id
_entity.type
_entity.pdbx_description
1 polymer ?
#
loop_
_entity_poly.entity_id
_entity_poly.type
_entity_poly.pdbx_seq_one_letter_code
_entity_poly.pdbx_strand_id
1 'polypeptide(L)'
;MQVKTDLQPEYGEIRTRLSPGPWNLSRAEKSAVCNSFYGIKVPKGYCSNIKNLVSLKDSRFLGLKSHDCHTLMQQLLPVTIRSVLEKPARYAITRLCFFFNAIYAKTVDVSKLDKLEEDVVVTLCLLEKYFPSSFFNIMIHLVVHLVREVPPCGPLYFRWMHPLERYMKVLNGYVQNCTRSEGCIAEWCIVEEAVEFCTDHLSETF
;
A
#
# COMPACT_ATOMS: atom_id res chain seq x y z
N MET A 1 3.46 -22.69 -21.75
CA MET A 1 4.37 -22.28 -20.65
C MET A 1 5.81 -22.59 -21.10
N GLN A 2 6.56 -21.62 -21.60
CA GLN A 2 7.96 -21.83 -22.01
C GLN A 2 8.85 -21.73 -20.75
N VAL A 3 9.64 -22.77 -20.49
CA VAL A 3 10.57 -22.80 -19.35
C VAL A 3 11.72 -21.83 -19.65
N LYS A 4 11.94 -20.85 -18.77
CA LYS A 4 13.06 -19.90 -18.90
C LYS A 4 14.39 -20.64 -18.72
N THR A 5 15.15 -20.76 -19.80
CA THR A 5 16.50 -21.34 -19.84
C THR A 5 17.51 -20.58 -18.98
N ASP A 6 17.27 -19.28 -18.77
CA ASP A 6 18.20 -18.36 -18.11
C ASP A 6 18.17 -18.47 -16.57
N LEU A 7 17.20 -19.22 -16.04
CA LEU A 7 17.01 -19.52 -14.61
C LEU A 7 17.45 -20.94 -14.25
N GLN A 8 18.26 -21.58 -15.08
CA GLN A 8 18.75 -22.92 -14.80
C GLN A 8 19.65 -22.96 -13.55
N PRO A 9 19.60 -24.05 -12.77
CA PRO A 9 20.49 -24.25 -11.65
C PRO A 9 21.94 -24.33 -12.13
N GLU A 10 22.79 -23.46 -11.61
CA GLU A 10 24.24 -23.58 -11.68
C GLU A 10 24.70 -24.61 -10.66
N TYR A 11 25.21 -25.75 -11.13
CA TYR A 11 25.74 -26.81 -10.29
C TYR A 11 27.18 -26.48 -9.87
N GLY A 12 27.35 -25.92 -8.67
CA GLY A 12 28.67 -25.78 -8.04
C GLY A 12 29.06 -27.04 -7.25
N GLU A 13 30.35 -27.23 -6.99
CA GLU A 13 30.91 -28.42 -6.31
C GLU A 13 30.30 -28.74 -4.93
N ILE A 14 29.75 -27.73 -4.23
CA ILE A 14 29.20 -27.87 -2.86
C ILE A 14 27.71 -27.50 -2.78
N ARG A 15 27.23 -26.60 -3.66
CA ARG A 15 25.84 -26.14 -3.67
C ARG A 15 25.40 -25.77 -5.08
N THR A 16 24.22 -26.24 -5.44
CA THR A 16 23.47 -25.77 -6.60
C THR A 16 22.89 -24.38 -6.31
N ARG A 17 23.16 -23.40 -7.17
CA ARG A 17 22.63 -22.03 -7.06
C ARG A 17 21.73 -21.73 -8.24
N LEU A 18 20.61 -21.07 -8.01
CA LEU A 18 19.77 -20.54 -9.09
C LEU A 18 20.20 -19.11 -9.38
N SER A 19 20.26 -18.75 -10.67
CA SER A 19 20.49 -17.35 -11.04
C SER A 19 19.36 -16.47 -10.47
N PRO A 20 19.67 -15.28 -9.93
CA PRO A 20 18.64 -14.40 -9.40
C PRO A 20 17.66 -14.00 -10.50
N GLY A 21 16.36 -14.15 -10.23
CA GLY A 21 15.34 -13.61 -11.13
C GLY A 21 15.32 -12.07 -11.12
N PRO A 22 14.70 -11.43 -12.12
CA PRO A 22 14.60 -9.97 -12.25
C PRO A 22 13.84 -9.29 -11.10
N TRP A 23 13.22 -10.06 -10.20
CA TRP A 23 12.53 -9.60 -8.99
C TRP A 23 13.40 -9.66 -7.72
N ASN A 24 14.57 -10.31 -7.79
CA ASN A 24 15.45 -10.47 -6.64
C ASN A 24 16.34 -9.24 -6.48
N LEU A 25 16.23 -8.57 -5.33
CA LEU A 25 17.12 -7.49 -4.95
C LEU A 25 18.37 -8.02 -4.23
N SER A 26 19.54 -7.54 -4.61
CA SER A 26 20.78 -7.68 -3.87
C SER A 26 20.70 -7.00 -2.50
N ARG A 27 21.67 -7.26 -1.63
CA ARG A 27 21.70 -6.66 -0.29
C ARG A 27 21.85 -5.13 -0.34
N ALA A 28 22.68 -4.64 -1.26
CA ALA A 28 22.87 -3.20 -1.47
C ALA A 28 21.58 -2.54 -1.96
N GLU A 29 20.89 -3.19 -2.91
CA GLU A 29 19.62 -2.73 -3.45
C GLU A 29 18.50 -2.72 -2.40
N LYS A 30 18.39 -3.76 -1.57
CA LYS A 30 17.46 -3.78 -0.43
C LYS A 30 17.72 -2.63 0.53
N SER A 31 18.98 -2.37 0.84
CA SER A 31 19.38 -1.26 1.69
C SER A 31 19.03 0.09 1.05
N ALA A 32 19.25 0.26 -0.25
CA ALA A 32 18.88 1.47 -0.99
C ALA A 32 17.36 1.72 -0.97
N VAL A 33 16.54 0.68 -1.16
CA VAL A 33 15.08 0.79 -1.05
C VAL A 33 14.67 1.19 0.37
N CYS A 34 15.23 0.53 1.40
CA CYS A 34 14.91 0.86 2.80
C CYS A 34 15.35 2.28 3.17
N ASN A 35 16.53 2.71 2.74
CA ASN A 35 17.00 4.08 2.93
C ASN A 35 16.09 5.10 2.24
N SER A 36 15.58 4.78 1.05
CA SER A 36 14.61 5.63 0.35
C SER A 36 13.34 5.79 1.17
N PHE A 37 12.76 4.69 1.67
CA PHE A 37 11.57 4.76 2.52
C PHE A 37 11.81 5.45 3.86
N TYR A 38 12.99 5.26 4.45
CA TYR A 38 13.40 5.97 5.66
C TYR A 38 13.56 7.48 5.42
N GLY A 39 14.01 7.89 4.23
CA GLY A 39 14.18 9.29 3.86
C GLY A 39 12.89 10.03 3.49
N ILE A 40 11.82 9.32 3.14
CA ILE A 40 10.57 9.91 2.67
C ILE A 40 9.93 10.79 3.75
N LYS A 41 9.55 12.00 3.34
CA LYS A 41 8.72 12.92 4.11
C LYS A 41 7.40 13.12 3.37
N VAL A 42 6.30 13.02 4.10
CA VAL A 42 4.94 13.25 3.59
C VAL A 42 4.25 14.34 4.43
N PRO A 43 3.20 14.99 3.91
CA PRO A 43 2.40 15.93 4.69
C PRO A 43 1.83 15.30 5.97
N LYS A 44 1.57 16.12 6.99
CA LYS A 44 0.94 15.68 8.24
C LYS A 44 -0.44 15.07 7.93
N GLY A 45 -0.74 13.92 8.52
CA GLY A 45 -2.02 13.22 8.33
C GLY A 45 -2.11 12.34 7.07
N TYR A 46 -1.08 12.36 6.21
CA TYR A 46 -1.07 11.59 4.97
C TYR A 46 -0.99 10.07 5.21
N CYS A 47 0.07 9.62 5.88
CA CYS A 47 0.26 8.23 6.29
C CYS A 47 1.00 8.16 7.63
N SER A 48 1.16 6.95 8.17
CA SER A 48 2.01 6.74 9.34
C SER A 48 3.45 7.17 9.06
N ASN A 49 4.21 7.46 10.11
CA ASN A 49 5.63 7.74 9.99
C ASN A 49 6.40 6.49 9.50
N ILE A 50 6.71 6.46 8.21
CA ILE A 50 7.35 5.31 7.53
C ILE A 50 8.72 4.99 8.15
N LYS A 51 9.42 5.98 8.70
CA LYS A 51 10.70 5.76 9.40
C LYS A 51 10.59 4.73 10.52
N ASN A 52 9.47 4.73 11.24
CA ASN A 52 9.23 3.81 12.34
C ASN A 52 8.88 2.39 11.84
N LEU A 53 8.57 2.25 10.55
CA LEU A 53 8.16 1.01 9.91
C LEU A 53 9.29 0.36 9.11
N VAL A 54 10.50 0.93 9.13
CA VAL A 54 11.66 0.44 8.37
C VAL A 54 12.84 0.21 9.30
N SER A 55 13.35 -1.03 9.35
CA SER A 55 14.63 -1.35 9.98
C SER A 55 15.75 -1.28 8.95
N LEU A 56 16.67 -0.32 9.13
CA LEU A 56 17.86 -0.21 8.29
C LEU A 56 18.88 -1.33 8.58
N LYS A 57 18.98 -1.77 9.84
CA LYS A 57 19.87 -2.87 10.26
C LYS A 57 19.49 -4.17 9.55
N ASP A 58 18.20 -4.46 9.48
CA ASP A 58 17.67 -5.69 8.88
C ASP A 58 17.27 -5.53 7.40
N SER A 59 17.28 -4.30 6.87
CA SER A 59 16.76 -3.94 5.54
C SER A 59 15.38 -4.53 5.27
N ARG A 60 14.48 -4.36 6.25
CA ARG A 60 13.12 -4.93 6.25
C ARG A 60 12.11 -3.94 6.81
N PHE A 61 10.87 -4.09 6.38
CA PHE A 61 9.74 -3.39 6.99
C PHE A 61 9.28 -4.11 8.26
N LEU A 62 8.81 -3.35 9.23
CA LEU A 62 8.33 -3.83 10.52
C LEU A 62 6.97 -3.21 10.83
N GLY A 63 6.03 -4.03 11.30
CA GLY A 63 4.74 -3.54 11.83
C GLY A 63 3.84 -2.81 10.83
N LEU A 64 3.98 -3.07 9.53
CA LEU A 64 3.09 -2.51 8.52
C LEU A 64 1.65 -2.95 8.77
N LYS A 65 0.74 -1.99 8.89
CA LYS A 65 -0.70 -2.25 8.86
C LYS A 65 -1.22 -2.18 7.42
N SER A 66 -2.45 -2.63 7.22
CA SER A 66 -3.13 -2.65 5.93
C SER A 66 -3.12 -1.27 5.22
N HIS A 67 -3.41 -0.19 5.94
CA HIS A 67 -3.38 1.17 5.39
C HIS A 67 -1.97 1.65 5.01
N ASP A 68 -0.94 1.20 5.72
CA ASP A 68 0.46 1.51 5.38
C ASP A 68 0.84 0.81 4.08
N CYS A 69 0.53 -0.49 3.97
CA CYS A 69 0.72 -1.27 2.75
C CYS A 69 0.01 -0.61 1.56
N HIS A 70 -1.21 -0.10 1.78
CA HIS A 70 -1.98 0.57 0.74
C HIS A 70 -1.30 1.83 0.22
N THR A 71 -0.85 2.69 1.14
CA THR A 71 -0.12 3.93 0.79
C THR A 71 1.18 3.60 0.06
N LEU A 72 1.92 2.60 0.54
CA LEU A 72 3.15 2.15 -0.10
C LEU A 72 2.86 1.67 -1.52
N MET A 73 1.88 0.79 -1.70
CA MET A 73 1.56 0.20 -2.99
C MET A 73 1.07 1.24 -4.01
N GLN A 74 0.21 2.17 -3.63
CA GLN A 74 -0.36 3.12 -4.60
C GLN A 74 0.65 4.16 -5.09
N GLN A 75 1.58 4.59 -4.23
CA GLN A 75 2.29 5.86 -4.46
C GLN A 75 3.79 5.80 -4.22
N LEU A 76 4.22 5.17 -3.13
CA LEU A 76 5.61 5.27 -2.69
C LEU A 76 6.49 4.17 -3.30
N LEU A 77 5.93 2.97 -3.50
CA LEU A 77 6.62 1.82 -4.05
C LEU A 77 7.14 2.08 -5.47
N PRO A 78 6.37 2.64 -6.43
CA PRO A 78 6.89 2.96 -7.76
C PRO A 78 8.09 3.91 -7.75
N VAL A 79 8.12 4.82 -6.78
CA VAL A 79 9.19 5.82 -6.63
C VAL A 79 10.46 5.16 -6.10
N THR A 80 10.35 4.32 -5.07
CA THR A 80 11.52 3.71 -4.41
C THR A 80 12.15 2.59 -5.22
N ILE A 81 11.37 1.83 -5.99
CA ILE A 81 11.92 0.78 -6.86
C ILE A 81 12.51 1.35 -8.15
N ARG A 82 12.35 2.66 -8.42
CA ARG A 82 12.69 3.27 -9.70
C ARG A 82 14.16 3.09 -10.07
N SER A 83 15.07 3.28 -9.15
CA SER A 83 16.52 3.18 -9.41
C SER A 83 17.10 1.79 -9.17
N VAL A 84 16.30 0.86 -8.65
CA VAL A 84 16.79 -0.39 -8.06
C VAL A 84 16.40 -1.60 -8.89
N LEU A 85 15.16 -1.66 -9.37
CA LEU A 85 14.64 -2.85 -10.05
C LEU A 85 14.86 -2.78 -11.56
N GLU A 86 15.12 -3.92 -12.19
CA GLU A 86 15.25 -4.01 -13.65
C GLU A 86 14.01 -3.49 -14.37
N LYS A 87 14.21 -2.87 -15.54
CA LYS A 87 13.16 -2.24 -16.35
C LYS A 87 11.88 -3.10 -16.50
N PRO A 88 11.95 -4.38 -16.89
CA PRO A 88 10.74 -5.19 -17.07
C PRO A 88 9.94 -5.42 -15.79
N ALA A 89 10.61 -5.85 -14.70
CA ALA A 89 9.94 -6.11 -13.42
C ALA A 89 9.40 -4.81 -12.80
N ARG A 90 10.18 -3.72 -12.89
CA ARG A 90 9.76 -2.38 -12.46
C ARG A 90 8.51 -1.92 -13.18
N TYR A 91 8.46 -2.11 -14.49
CA TYR A 91 7.31 -1.72 -15.30
C TYR A 91 6.04 -2.48 -14.88
N ALA A 92 6.14 -3.80 -14.69
CA ALA A 92 5.01 -4.61 -14.24
C ALA A 92 4.47 -4.17 -12.86
N ILE A 93 5.35 -3.97 -11.87
CA ILE A 93 4.94 -3.47 -10.54
C ILE A 93 4.32 -2.08 -10.65
N THR A 94 4.95 -1.18 -11.40
CA THR A 94 4.48 0.21 -11.53
C THR A 94 3.08 0.29 -12.14
N ARG A 95 2.78 -0.55 -13.14
CA ARG A 95 1.43 -0.65 -13.71
C ARG A 95 0.40 -1.10 -12.68
N LEU A 96 0.73 -2.10 -11.85
CA LEU A 96 -0.16 -2.56 -10.79
C LEU A 96 -0.42 -1.44 -9.75
N CYS A 97 0.62 -0.71 -9.37
CA CYS A 97 0.50 0.44 -8.48
C CYS A 97 -0.41 1.54 -9.05
N PHE A 98 -0.28 1.84 -10.35
CA PHE A 98 -1.16 2.82 -11.00
C PHE A 98 -2.60 2.35 -11.13
N PHE A 99 -2.82 1.06 -11.41
CA PHE A 99 -4.15 0.47 -11.37
C PHE A 99 -4.80 0.69 -9.99
N PHE A 100 -4.09 0.35 -8.90
CA PHE A 100 -4.61 0.56 -7.55
C PHE A 100 -4.78 2.04 -7.20
N ASN A 101 -3.92 2.92 -7.68
CA ASN A 101 -4.10 4.35 -7.48
C ASN A 101 -5.36 4.88 -8.19
N ALA A 102 -5.69 4.34 -9.38
CA ALA A 102 -6.87 4.73 -10.14
C ALA A 102 -8.18 4.19 -9.55
N ILE A 103 -8.24 2.90 -9.24
CA ILE A 103 -9.48 2.25 -8.78
C ILE A 103 -9.91 2.68 -7.37
N TYR A 104 -8.94 3.05 -6.53
CA TYR A 104 -9.17 3.51 -5.17
C TYR A 104 -9.17 5.03 -5.04
N ALA A 105 -9.26 5.75 -6.15
CA ALA A 105 -9.52 7.18 -6.11
C ALA A 105 -10.90 7.46 -5.48
N LYS A 106 -11.03 8.61 -4.81
CA LYS A 106 -12.29 9.06 -4.21
C LYS A 106 -13.42 9.15 -5.25
N THR A 107 -13.08 9.51 -6.48
CA THR A 107 -13.98 9.58 -7.62
C THR A 107 -13.42 8.71 -8.74
N VAL A 108 -14.28 7.92 -9.37
CA VAL A 108 -13.91 7.01 -10.45
C VAL A 108 -14.77 7.31 -11.66
N ASP A 109 -14.12 7.46 -12.82
CA ASP A 109 -14.76 7.74 -14.09
C ASP A 109 -15.22 6.44 -14.74
N VAL A 110 -16.54 6.24 -14.82
CA VAL A 110 -17.16 5.01 -15.33
C VAL A 110 -16.75 4.74 -16.79
N SER A 111 -16.52 5.79 -17.59
CA SER A 111 -16.12 5.65 -18.99
C SER A 111 -14.71 5.06 -19.18
N LYS A 112 -13.89 5.08 -18.13
CA LYS A 112 -12.52 4.55 -18.15
C LYS A 112 -12.42 3.14 -17.56
N LEU A 113 -13.50 2.58 -17.00
CA LEU A 113 -13.47 1.28 -16.35
C LEU A 113 -13.11 0.16 -17.32
N ASP A 114 -13.69 0.14 -18.53
CA ASP A 114 -13.41 -0.91 -19.53
C ASP A 114 -11.92 -0.96 -19.87
N LYS A 115 -11.30 0.21 -20.10
CA LYS A 115 -9.86 0.33 -20.35
C LYS A 115 -9.04 -0.13 -19.15
N LEU A 116 -9.50 0.16 -17.94
CA LEU A 116 -8.83 -0.23 -16.71
C LEU A 116 -8.89 -1.75 -16.49
N GLU A 117 -9.99 -2.40 -16.90
CA GLU A 117 -10.13 -3.87 -16.91
C GLU A 117 -9.16 -4.51 -17.91
N GLU A 118 -9.07 -3.99 -19.14
CA GLU A 118 -8.10 -4.46 -20.13
C GLU A 118 -6.65 -4.29 -19.63
N ASP A 119 -6.34 -3.12 -19.06
CA ASP A 119 -5.01 -2.80 -18.56
C ASP A 119 -4.59 -3.70 -17.40
N VAL A 120 -5.51 -4.05 -16.49
CA VAL A 120 -5.19 -4.92 -15.35
C VAL A 120 -4.93 -6.35 -15.81
N VAL A 121 -5.67 -6.86 -16.80
CA VAL A 121 -5.43 -8.18 -17.38
C VAL A 121 -4.02 -8.24 -17.99
N VAL A 122 -3.64 -7.26 -18.79
CA VAL A 122 -2.27 -7.19 -19.35
C VAL A 122 -1.23 -7.07 -18.25
N THR A 123 -1.51 -6.30 -17.19
CA THR A 123 -0.61 -6.15 -16.05
C THR A 123 -0.38 -7.49 -15.34
N LEU A 124 -1.41 -8.30 -15.13
CA LEU A 124 -1.29 -9.63 -14.55
C LEU A 124 -0.47 -10.57 -15.45
N CYS A 125 -0.68 -10.55 -16.77
CA CYS A 125 0.15 -11.33 -17.70
C CYS A 125 1.63 -10.92 -17.65
N LEU A 126 1.92 -9.62 -17.52
CA LEU A 126 3.30 -9.15 -17.35
C LEU A 126 3.89 -9.63 -16.01
N LEU A 127 3.12 -9.55 -14.93
CA LEU A 127 3.55 -10.08 -13.65
C LEU A 127 3.80 -11.59 -13.76
N GLU A 128 2.97 -12.35 -14.47
CA GLU A 128 3.12 -13.81 -14.62
C GLU A 128 4.36 -14.16 -15.42
N LYS A 129 4.67 -13.33 -16.42
CA LYS A 129 5.92 -13.46 -17.20
C LYS A 129 7.15 -13.24 -16.33
N TYR A 130 7.11 -12.33 -15.35
CA TYR A 130 8.31 -11.94 -14.61
C TYR A 130 8.43 -12.57 -13.24
N PHE A 131 7.34 -12.84 -12.52
CA PHE A 131 7.36 -13.35 -11.14
C PHE A 131 7.14 -14.87 -11.09
N PRO A 132 7.57 -15.55 -10.00
CA PRO A 132 7.32 -16.97 -9.84
C PRO A 132 5.83 -17.25 -9.63
N SER A 133 5.37 -18.44 -10.02
CA SER A 133 3.97 -18.86 -9.84
C SER A 133 3.50 -18.80 -8.38
N SER A 134 4.40 -18.89 -7.40
CA SER A 134 4.08 -18.72 -5.98
C SER A 134 3.60 -17.32 -5.61
N PHE A 135 3.86 -16.30 -6.44
CA PHE A 135 3.31 -14.96 -6.29
C PHE A 135 1.81 -14.91 -6.61
N PHE A 136 1.34 -15.76 -7.51
CA PHE A 136 -0.04 -15.80 -7.99
C PHE A 136 -0.92 -16.64 -7.07
N ASN A 137 -1.27 -16.06 -5.93
CA ASN A 137 -2.32 -16.58 -5.07
C ASN A 137 -3.69 -15.98 -5.44
N ILE A 138 -4.73 -16.42 -4.74
CA ILE A 138 -6.10 -15.97 -4.97
C ILE A 138 -6.24 -14.44 -4.90
N MET A 139 -5.47 -13.76 -4.04
CA MET A 139 -5.54 -12.31 -3.87
C MET A 139 -5.13 -11.55 -5.14
N ILE A 140 -4.13 -12.04 -5.87
CA ILE A 140 -3.68 -11.43 -7.13
C ILE A 140 -4.74 -11.58 -8.23
N HIS A 141 -5.48 -12.70 -8.24
CA HIS A 141 -6.56 -12.90 -9.19
C HIS A 141 -7.80 -12.03 -8.89
N LEU A 142 -8.09 -11.76 -7.62
CA LEU A 142 -9.21 -10.88 -7.24
C LEU A 142 -9.08 -9.46 -7.80
N VAL A 143 -7.87 -9.02 -8.13
CA VAL A 143 -7.61 -7.68 -8.69
C VAL A 143 -8.39 -7.45 -10.00
N VAL A 144 -8.62 -8.48 -10.82
CA VAL A 144 -9.41 -8.35 -12.06
C VAL A 144 -10.88 -8.05 -11.76
N HIS A 145 -11.41 -8.59 -10.66
CA HIS A 145 -12.82 -8.43 -10.30
C HIS A 145 -13.12 -7.05 -9.72
N LEU A 146 -12.11 -6.34 -9.19
CA LEU A 146 -12.30 -5.02 -8.58
C LEU A 146 -12.96 -4.02 -9.53
N VAL A 147 -12.62 -4.05 -10.82
CA VAL A 147 -13.21 -3.12 -11.80
C VAL A 147 -14.70 -3.39 -11.99
N ARG A 148 -15.09 -4.66 -12.08
CA ARG A 148 -16.49 -5.10 -12.22
C ARG A 148 -17.34 -4.80 -10.99
N GLU A 149 -16.71 -4.71 -9.82
CA GLU A 149 -17.40 -4.37 -8.58
C GLU A 149 -17.70 -2.88 -8.45
N VAL A 150 -17.01 -1.98 -9.18
CA VAL A 150 -17.22 -0.54 -9.05
C VAL A 150 -18.61 -0.08 -9.51
N PRO A 151 -19.13 -0.47 -10.70
CA PRO A 151 -20.44 -0.04 -11.16
C PRO A 151 -21.61 -0.36 -10.21
N PRO A 152 -21.77 -1.59 -9.67
CA PRO A 152 -22.92 -1.91 -8.83
C PRO A 152 -22.85 -1.31 -7.42
N CYS A 153 -21.65 -0.97 -6.95
CA CYS A 153 -21.41 -0.92 -5.51
C CYS A 153 -20.59 0.36 -5.13
N GLY A 154 -20.26 1.21 -6.11
CA GLY A 154 -19.61 2.51 -5.97
C GLY A 154 -18.08 2.49 -5.89
N PRO A 155 -17.41 3.64 -5.72
CA PRO A 155 -15.95 3.71 -5.59
C PRO A 155 -15.43 2.89 -4.40
N LEU A 156 -14.36 2.13 -4.62
CA LEU A 156 -13.78 1.25 -3.59
C LEU A 156 -13.23 2.03 -2.38
N TYR A 157 -12.85 3.30 -2.58
CA TYR A 157 -12.36 4.19 -1.51
C TYR A 157 -13.28 4.21 -0.29
N PHE A 158 -14.60 4.18 -0.50
CA PHE A 158 -15.60 4.24 0.58
C PHE A 158 -15.90 2.88 1.22
N ARG A 159 -15.42 1.78 0.64
CA ARG A 159 -15.69 0.42 1.14
C ARG A 159 -14.62 -0.09 2.09
N TRP A 160 -13.54 0.64 2.26
CA TRP A 160 -12.47 0.26 3.17
C TRP A 160 -12.83 0.53 4.62
N MET A 161 -12.30 -0.33 5.48
CA MET A 161 -12.42 -0.14 6.92
C MET A 161 -11.46 0.90 7.48
N HIS A 162 -10.44 1.36 6.74
CA HIS A 162 -9.40 2.26 7.30
C HIS A 162 -9.93 3.55 7.93
N PRO A 163 -10.90 4.27 7.34
CA PRO A 163 -11.48 5.45 7.99
C PRO A 163 -12.14 5.09 9.33
N LEU A 164 -12.89 3.98 9.37
CA LEU A 164 -13.52 3.47 10.59
C LEU A 164 -12.48 3.03 11.61
N GLU A 165 -11.46 2.26 11.22
CA GLU A 165 -10.36 1.82 12.10
C GLU A 165 -9.61 3.01 12.72
N ARG A 166 -9.37 4.06 11.93
CA ARG A 166 -8.72 5.29 12.41
C ARG A 166 -9.61 6.04 13.39
N TYR A 167 -10.91 6.17 13.09
CA TYR A 167 -11.86 6.81 14.00
C TYR A 167 -12.00 6.05 15.31
N MET A 168 -12.14 4.72 15.25
CA MET A 168 -12.19 3.86 16.44
C MET A 168 -10.91 3.97 17.29
N LYS A 169 -9.74 4.15 16.65
CA LYS A 169 -8.49 4.40 17.39
C LYS A 169 -8.54 5.72 18.18
N VAL A 170 -9.15 6.75 17.63
CA VAL A 170 -9.34 8.05 18.31
C VAL A 170 -10.28 7.87 19.51
N LEU A 171 -11.45 7.24 19.29
CA LEU A 171 -12.40 6.95 20.37
C LEU A 171 -11.79 6.11 21.50
N ASN A 172 -10.97 5.11 21.15
CA ASN A 172 -10.25 4.31 22.14
C ASN A 172 -9.29 5.16 23.00
N GLY A 173 -8.79 6.28 22.48
CA GLY A 173 -7.98 7.24 23.23
C GLY A 173 -8.78 8.05 24.25
N TYR A 174 -10.09 8.21 24.04
CA TYR A 174 -10.98 8.90 24.99
C TYR A 174 -11.36 8.02 26.19
N VAL A 175 -11.30 6.70 26.05
CA VAL A 175 -11.66 5.77 27.12
C VAL A 175 -10.60 5.78 28.23
N GLN A 176 -10.83 6.58 29.28
CA GLN A 176 -10.00 6.60 30.48
C GLN A 176 -10.40 5.54 31.50
N ASN A 177 -11.69 5.16 31.53
CA ASN A 177 -12.22 4.13 32.40
C ASN A 177 -12.98 3.07 31.59
N CYS A 178 -12.38 1.88 31.46
CA CYS A 178 -12.98 0.76 30.71
C CYS A 178 -14.31 0.27 31.28
N THR A 179 -14.63 0.53 32.55
CA THR A 179 -15.93 0.15 33.15
C THR A 179 -17.07 1.09 32.75
N ARG A 180 -16.75 2.27 32.19
CA ARG A 180 -17.70 3.31 31.76
C ARG A 180 -17.23 3.94 30.44
N SER A 181 -16.88 3.11 29.46
CA SER A 181 -16.31 3.55 28.19
C SER A 181 -17.20 4.55 27.45
N GLU A 182 -18.51 4.32 27.40
CA GLU A 182 -19.48 5.21 26.75
C GLU A 182 -19.50 6.61 27.38
N GLY A 183 -19.47 6.67 28.72
CA GLY A 183 -19.43 7.94 29.45
C GLY A 183 -18.13 8.71 29.20
N CYS A 184 -16.99 8.02 29.19
CA CYS A 184 -15.70 8.66 28.87
C CYS A 184 -15.67 9.20 27.44
N ILE A 185 -16.21 8.47 26.47
CA ILE A 185 -16.28 8.92 25.08
C ILE A 185 -17.18 10.16 24.97
N ALA A 186 -18.38 10.13 25.57
CA ALA A 186 -19.32 11.24 25.53
C ALA A 186 -18.74 12.51 26.17
N GLU A 187 -18.06 12.38 27.31
CA GLU A 187 -17.39 13.50 27.99
C GLU A 187 -16.31 14.13 27.11
N TRP A 188 -15.44 13.32 26.50
CA TRP A 188 -14.38 13.81 25.61
C TRP A 188 -14.92 14.44 24.33
N CYS A 189 -16.00 13.90 23.75
CA CYS A 189 -16.65 14.51 22.59
C CYS A 189 -17.15 15.93 22.93
N ILE A 190 -17.78 16.13 24.09
CA ILE A 190 -18.23 17.46 24.54
C ILE A 190 -17.04 18.42 24.69
N VAL A 191 -15.92 17.93 25.23
CA VAL A 191 -14.69 18.74 25.39
C VAL A 191 -14.13 19.14 24.02
N GLU A 192 -14.05 18.21 23.07
CA GLU A 192 -13.58 18.52 21.71
C GLU A 192 -14.49 19.53 21.00
N GLU A 193 -15.81 19.33 21.04
CA GLU A 193 -16.78 20.26 20.44
C GLU A 193 -16.68 21.67 21.06
N ALA A 194 -16.50 21.75 22.39
CA ALA A 194 -16.33 23.03 23.07
C ALA A 194 -15.01 23.73 22.66
N VAL A 195 -13.92 22.97 22.49
CA VAL A 195 -12.63 23.50 22.03
C VAL A 195 -12.73 23.96 20.58
N GLU A 196 -13.34 23.17 19.70
CA GLU A 196 -13.54 23.52 18.29
C GLU A 196 -14.37 24.81 18.16
N PHE A 197 -15.50 24.89 18.88
CA PHE A 197 -16.31 26.12 18.95
C PHE A 197 -15.52 27.34 19.42
N CYS A 198 -14.73 27.21 20.49
CA CYS A 198 -13.90 28.32 20.97
C CYS A 198 -12.83 28.72 19.94
N THR A 199 -12.25 27.74 19.23
CA THR A 199 -11.21 27.99 18.22
C THR A 199 -11.78 28.74 17.02
N ASP A 200 -12.95 28.31 16.54
CA ASP A 200 -13.66 28.97 15.44
C ASP A 200 -14.08 30.40 15.83
N HIS A 201 -14.68 30.57 17.01
CA HIS A 201 -15.08 31.88 17.51
C HIS A 201 -13.88 32.85 17.63
N LEU A 202 -12.75 32.38 18.16
CA LEU A 202 -11.53 33.19 18.24
C LEU A 202 -10.95 33.51 16.87
N SER A 203 -11.07 32.62 15.88
CA SER A 203 -10.60 32.85 14.52
C SER A 203 -11.45 33.86 13.73
N GLU A 204 -12.72 34.05 14.10
CA GLU A 204 -13.59 35.07 13.52
C GLU A 204 -13.41 36.45 14.18
N THR A 205 -12.88 36.48 15.40
CA THR A 205 -12.80 37.70 16.23
C THR A 205 -11.46 38.44 16.07
N PHE A 206 -10.43 37.81 15.50
CA PHE A 206 -9.09 38.37 15.24
C PHE A 206 -8.68 38.20 13.78
#